data_AF-J2L339-F1
#
_entry.id   AF-J2L339-F1
#
_cell.length_a   1.000
_cell.length_b   1.000
_cell.length_c   1.000
_cell.angle_alpha   90.00
_cell.angle_beta   90.00
_cell.angle_gamma   90.00
#
_symmetry.space_group_name_H-M   'P 1'
#
loop_
_entity.id
_entity.type
_entity.pdbx_description
1 polymer ?
#
loop_
_entity_poly.entity_id
_entity_poly.type
_entity_poly.pdbx_seq_one_letter_code
_entity_poly.pdbx_strand_id
1 'polypeptide(L)' 'MAVVQQEDASATISSHPEEIKSVFDLRVGENIILHGSFRITPAGVISTGIAIAAVALALGYLTSSMRGYRR' A
#
# COMPACT_ATOMS: atom_id res chain seq x y z
N MET A 1 39.49 32.27 12.62
CA MET A 1 39.45 31.25 13.69
C MET A 1 38.46 31.75 14.73
N ALA A 2 37.43 31.04 15.16
CA ALA A 2 37.20 29.60 15.20
C ALA A 2 35.84 29.22 14.60
N VAL A 3 35.86 28.15 13.81
CA VAL A 3 34.69 27.39 13.38
C VAL A 3 34.31 26.49 14.55
N VAL A 4 33.07 26.60 15.06
CA VAL A 4 32.52 25.68 16.05
C VAL A 4 31.86 24.54 15.29
N GLN A 5 32.39 23.32 15.45
CA GLN A 5 31.83 22.08 14.91
C GLN A 5 30.74 21.51 15.85
N GLN A 6 29.53 21.37 15.29
CA GLN A 6 28.67 20.18 15.21
C GLN A 6 28.30 19.37 16.47
N GLU A 7 26.99 19.29 16.75
CA GLU A 7 26.30 18.12 17.32
C GLU A 7 24.79 18.13 16.94
N ASP A 8 24.23 16.94 16.88
CA ASP A 8 23.09 16.44 16.10
C ASP A 8 21.69 16.85 16.64
N ALA A 9 20.77 17.24 15.74
CA ALA A 9 19.32 17.15 15.94
C ALA A 9 18.58 17.27 14.60
N SER A 10 18.93 16.42 13.64
CA SER A 10 18.11 16.22 12.45
C SER A 10 16.94 15.30 12.80
N ALA A 11 15.80 15.84 13.28
CA ALA A 11 14.57 15.05 13.43
C ALA A 11 13.30 15.92 13.49
N THR A 12 12.55 15.86 12.38
CA THR A 12 11.11 15.58 12.41
C THR A 12 10.18 16.65 12.97
N ILE A 13 9.74 17.56 12.09
CA ILE A 13 8.37 18.07 12.16
C ILE A 13 7.61 17.45 10.96
N SER A 14 7.03 16.28 11.21
CA SER A 14 6.13 15.57 10.30
C SER A 14 4.85 16.40 10.12
N SER A 15 4.75 17.13 9.01
CA SER A 15 3.78 18.23 8.88
C SER A 15 2.33 17.84 8.57
N HIS A 16 1.97 16.57 8.29
CA HIS A 16 0.55 16.21 8.03
C HIS A 16 0.17 14.83 8.61
N PRO A 17 -0.72 14.77 9.62
CA PRO A 17 -1.12 13.53 10.31
C PRO A 17 -2.07 12.61 9.51
N GLU A 18 -2.50 13.01 8.31
CA GLU A 18 -3.45 12.26 7.48
C GLU A 18 -2.80 11.22 6.54
N GLU A 19 -1.47 11.27 6.36
CA GLU A 19 -0.74 10.35 5.51
C GLU A 19 -0.07 9.23 6.32
N ILE A 20 -0.58 8.00 6.19
CA ILE A 20 0.08 6.82 6.78
C ILE A 20 1.20 6.38 5.82
N LYS A 21 2.45 6.56 6.24
CA LYS A 21 3.61 6.01 5.53
C LYS A 21 3.67 4.50 5.81
N SER A 22 3.36 3.70 4.81
CA SER A 22 3.46 2.25 4.91
C SER A 22 4.78 1.80 4.27
N VAL A 23 5.67 1.24 5.10
CA VAL A 23 6.96 0.68 4.68
C VAL A 23 6.87 -0.83 4.84
N PHE A 24 6.96 -1.55 3.74
CA PHE A 24 6.98 -3.01 3.73
C PHE A 24 8.37 -3.47 3.31
N ASP A 25 8.95 -4.31 4.15
CA ASP A 25 10.14 -5.09 3.84
C ASP A 25 9.72 -6.55 3.79
N LEU A 26 9.55 -7.08 2.58
CA LEU A 26 9.11 -8.45 2.36
C LEU A 26 10.27 -9.24 1.76
N ARG A 27 10.83 -10.17 2.53
CA ARG A 27 11.79 -11.15 2.03
C ARG A 27 11.06 -12.37 1.47
N VAL A 28 11.10 -12.54 0.16
CA VAL A 28 10.51 -13.70 -0.55
C VAL A 28 11.62 -14.70 -0.88
N GLY A 29 11.68 -15.77 -0.10
CA GLY A 29 12.71 -16.80 -0.23
C GLY A 29 14.11 -16.31 0.20
N GLU A 30 15.15 -16.91 -0.34
CA GLU A 30 16.52 -16.60 0.07
C GLU A 30 17.07 -15.33 -0.62
N ASN A 31 16.57 -15.01 -1.82
CA ASN A 31 17.22 -14.08 -2.76
C ASN A 31 16.41 -12.81 -3.11
N ILE A 32 15.13 -12.70 -2.74
CA ILE A 32 14.31 -11.55 -3.14
C ILE A 32 13.95 -10.74 -1.90
N ILE A 33 14.44 -9.50 -1.84
CA ILE A 33 14.09 -8.53 -0.81
C ILE A 33 13.29 -7.41 -1.49
N LEU A 34 12.01 -7.31 -1.17
CA LEU A 34 11.11 -6.30 -1.72
C LEU A 34 10.94 -5.18 -0.70
N HIS A 35 11.66 -4.08 -0.91
CA HIS A 35 11.44 -2.84 -0.16
C HIS A 35 10.42 -1.97 -0.91
N GLY A 36 9.23 -1.82 -0.32
CA GLY A 36 8.18 -0.95 -0.83
C GLY A 36 7.85 0.13 0.18
N SER A 37 7.89 1.40 -0.23
CA SER A 37 7.33 2.50 0.57
C SER A 37 6.21 3.17 -0.21
N PHE A 38 5.00 3.16 0.32
CA PHE A 38 3.90 3.89 -0.28
C PHE A 38 3.11 4.67 0.77
N ARG A 39 2.55 5.79 0.32
CA ARG A 39 1.68 6.63 1.14
C ARG A 39 0.26 6.13 0.95
N ILE A 40 -0.38 5.74 2.04
CA ILE A 40 -1.75 5.22 2.03
C ILE A 40 -2.68 6.30 2.58
N THR A 41 -3.76 6.59 1.85
CA THR A 41 -4.90 7.33 2.38
C THR A 41 -5.96 6.33 2.87
N PRO A 42 -6.58 6.52 4.05
CA PRO A 42 -7.63 5.62 4.53
C PRO A 42 -8.81 5.50 3.55
N ALA A 43 -9.18 6.61 2.90
CA ALA A 43 -10.20 6.61 1.86
C ALA A 43 -9.79 5.76 0.65
N GLY A 44 -8.51 5.78 0.27
CA GLY A 44 -7.96 4.98 -0.82
C GLY A 44 -8.01 3.47 -0.55
N VAL A 45 -7.80 3.04 0.70
CA VAL A 45 -7.92 1.62 1.08
C VAL A 45 -9.37 1.14 0.95
N ILE A 46 -10.31 1.92 1.48
CA ILE A 46 -11.74 1.57 1.44
C ILE A 46 -12.23 1.51 -0.01
N SER A 47 -11.88 2.50 -0.82
CA SER A 47 -12.29 2.55 -2.24
C SER A 47 -11.70 1.38 -3.04
N THR A 48 -10.43 1.05 -2.81
CA THR A 48 -9.76 -0.10 -3.44
C THR A 48 -10.45 -1.40 -3.05
N GLY A 49 -10.80 -1.58 -1.77
CA GLY A 49 -11.53 -2.76 -1.30
C GLY A 49 -12.89 -2.92 -1.98
N ILE A 50 -13.67 -1.83 -2.08
CA ILE A 50 -14.96 -1.83 -2.77
C ILE A 50 -14.78 -2.15 -4.26
N ALA A 51 -13.79 -1.55 -4.92
CA ALA A 51 -13.50 -1.80 -6.32
C ALA A 51 -13.16 -3.28 -6.58
N ILE A 52 -12.30 -3.87 -5.74
CA ILE A 52 -11.95 -5.29 -5.84
C ILE A 52 -13.18 -6.17 -5.63
N ALA A 53 -14.02 -5.87 -4.63
CA ALA A 53 -15.23 -6.63 -4.36
C ALA A 53 -16.22 -6.58 -5.54
N ALA A 54 -16.42 -5.40 -6.13
CA ALA A 54 -17.30 -5.23 -7.29
C ALA A 54 -16.79 -6.02 -8.51
N VAL A 55 -15.49 -5.96 -8.78
CA VAL A 55 -14.86 -6.72 -9.88
C VAL A 55 -15.00 -8.23 -9.64
N ALA A 56 -14.71 -8.70 -8.42
CA ALA A 56 -14.85 -10.11 -8.07
C ALA A 56 -16.30 -10.61 -8.21
N LEU A 57 -17.27 -9.80 -7.79
CA LEU A 57 -18.69 -10.10 -7.95
C LEU A 57 -19.06 -10.20 -9.44
N ALA A 58 -18.67 -9.22 -10.25
CA ALA A 58 -18.96 -9.22 -11.70
C ALA A 58 -18.37 -10.46 -12.39
N LEU A 59 -17.12 -10.82 -12.08
CA LEU A 59 -16.48 -12.02 -12.59
C LEU A 59 -17.16 -13.30 -12.09
N GLY A 60 -17.53 -13.35 -10.81
CA GLY A 60 -18.28 -14.47 -10.23
C GLY A 60 -19.66 -14.66 -10.89
N TYR A 61 -20.37 -13.56 -11.15
CA TYR A 61 -21.64 -13.60 -11.85
C TYR A 61 -21.48 -14.07 -13.30
N LEU A 62 -20.51 -13.52 -14.03
CA LEU A 62 -20.24 -13.89 -15.42
C LEU A 62 -19.91 -15.39 -15.54
N THR A 63 -19.02 -15.89 -14.68
CA THR A 63 -18.63 -17.31 -14.68
C THR A 63 -19.79 -18.23 -14.27
N SER A 64 -20.64 -17.82 -13.33
CA SER A 64 -21.86 -18.54 -12.96
C SER A 64 -22.85 -18.61 -14.12
N SER A 65 -23.10 -17.48 -14.79
CA SER A 65 -23.98 -17.39 -15.96
C SER A 65 -23.50 -18.28 -17.11
N MET A 66 -22.20 -18.27 -17.43
CA MET A 66 -21.62 -19.14 -18.46
C MET A 66 -21.74 -20.63 -18.13
N ARG A 67 -21.66 -21.01 -16.84
CA ARG A 67 -21.88 -22.39 -16.39
C ARG A 67 -23.34 -22.83 -16.51
N GLY A 68 -24.28 -21.92 -16.27
CA GLY A 68 -25.71 -22.14 -16.50
C GLY A 68 -26.05 -22.31 -17.98
N TYR A 69 -25.43 -21.53 -18.88
CA TYR A 69 -25.64 -21.63 -20.33
C TYR A 69 -25.08 -22.92 -20.96
N ARG A 70 -24.11 -23.55 -20.31
CA ARG A 70 -23.47 -24.80 -20.77
C ARG A 70 -24.17 -26.08 -20.28
N ARG A 71 -25.22 -25.97 -19.47
CA ARG A 71 -26.11 -27.09 -19.09
C ARG A 71 -27.40 -27.00 -19.87
#